data_AF-A0AAV2H7H5-F1
#
_entry.id   AF-A0AAV2H7H5-F1
#
_cell.length_a   1.000
_cell.length_b   1.000
_cell.length_c   1.000
_cell.angle_alpha   90.00
_cell.angle_beta   90.00
_cell.angle_gamma   90.00
#
_symmetry.space_group_name_H-M   'P 1'
#
loop_
_entity.id
_entity.type
_entity.pdbx_description
1 polymer ?
#
loop_
_entity_poly.entity_id
_entity_poly.type
_entity_poly.pdbx_seq_one_letter_code
_entity_poly.pdbx_strand_id
1 'polypeptide(L)'
;MVPGKFCSIYRRSIFQFKVKLHALCQTNSLMTAGNSEDNTYTYTYTHSDFTFHTSPWEDTSPQQLSKFDLELHKRWDHAMATGVFRYNIDHIVTRILPGPKHYVGQLNTLRATERRKPQEITSVCQPFNPNAFNFTWVKPEEVVFNLRNTTTLGKKQVRGSVSSALLNGAANNHTTDCQKDDLVNGHSSEEFINTDVPGKLKDQPERHTLIVNVSPMEYGHCLLVPQIDSHRPQVLTETAVTVAIETMLLSKHRGFRMGFNSLCAFASVNHLHFHVYYLEHELIVDYCPVQQLGGKIFEITTIPCPGFALQLHGSSIQELAKRAHKITTYFHENDIAHNIFMCRGTVFGEERNSTLTTLRLYIWPRKKFIGIHNEHFNTEHCVCEGGTEYTCNKSSEEFNVACIELGGHLPIKEEDGYHKLTEKDVDAIIADACLPSDTYRNIQGAITEIGVADLQEHSNTQ
;
A
#
# COMPACT_ATOMS: atom_id res chain seq x y z
N MET A 1 -5.52 -1.40 -39.83
CA MET A 1 -6.07 -0.02 -39.71
C MET A 1 -5.43 0.63 -38.50
N VAL A 2 -4.88 1.83 -38.65
CA VAL A 2 -3.92 2.47 -37.73
C VAL A 2 -4.54 2.77 -36.34
N PRO A 3 -4.07 2.17 -35.24
CA PRO A 3 -4.51 2.51 -33.88
C PRO A 3 -3.47 3.44 -33.24
N GLY A 4 -3.57 4.75 -33.50
CA GLY A 4 -2.58 5.70 -32.98
C GLY A 4 -3.06 7.14 -32.80
N LYS A 5 -4.32 7.46 -33.13
CA LYS A 5 -4.83 8.85 -33.07
C LYS A 5 -5.98 9.08 -32.06
N PHE A 6 -6.47 8.06 -31.38
CA PHE A 6 -7.60 8.21 -30.44
C PHE A 6 -7.21 8.59 -29.01
N CYS A 7 -5.97 8.34 -28.57
CA CYS A 7 -5.57 8.53 -27.16
C CYS A 7 -5.33 10.01 -26.77
N SER A 8 -4.89 10.86 -27.71
CA SER A 8 -4.63 12.29 -27.46
C SER A 8 -5.90 13.15 -27.39
N ILE A 9 -6.94 12.78 -28.13
CA ILE A 9 -8.18 13.57 -28.24
C ILE A 9 -9.04 13.41 -26.97
N TYR A 10 -9.00 12.24 -26.31
CA TYR A 10 -9.76 12.00 -25.07
C TYR A 10 -9.20 12.76 -23.86
N ARG A 11 -7.86 12.85 -23.71
CA ARG A 11 -7.22 13.65 -22.65
C ARG A 11 -7.51 15.15 -22.81
N ARG A 12 -7.51 15.68 -24.04
CA ARG A 12 -7.87 17.09 -24.32
C ARG A 12 -9.36 17.39 -24.13
N SER A 13 -10.26 16.49 -24.51
CA SER A 13 -11.71 16.71 -24.36
C SER A 13 -12.15 16.71 -22.89
N ILE A 14 -11.58 15.85 -22.04
CA ILE A 14 -11.88 15.87 -20.59
C ILE A 14 -11.34 17.15 -19.95
N PHE A 15 -10.15 17.61 -20.34
CA PHE A 15 -9.56 18.85 -19.83
C PHE A 15 -10.35 20.10 -20.27
N GLN A 16 -10.75 20.19 -21.55
CA GLN A 16 -11.54 21.33 -22.05
C GLN A 16 -12.99 21.34 -21.55
N PHE A 17 -13.60 20.18 -21.28
CA PHE A 17 -14.94 20.12 -20.69
C PHE A 17 -14.92 20.46 -19.19
N LYS A 18 -13.84 20.14 -18.47
CA LYS A 18 -13.66 20.44 -17.04
C LYS A 18 -13.42 21.93 -16.74
N VAL A 19 -12.69 22.66 -17.59
CA VAL A 19 -12.45 24.11 -17.41
C VAL A 19 -13.77 24.92 -17.44
N LYS A 20 -14.79 24.47 -18.17
CA LYS A 20 -16.11 25.14 -18.21
C LYS A 20 -16.95 24.94 -16.94
N LEU A 21 -16.77 23.84 -16.21
CA LEU A 21 -17.52 23.60 -14.96
C LEU A 21 -16.95 24.43 -13.79
N HIS A 22 -15.63 24.69 -13.79
CA HIS A 22 -14.95 25.44 -12.74
C HIS A 22 -15.34 26.94 -12.70
N ALA A 23 -15.80 27.50 -13.83
CA ALA A 23 -16.28 28.89 -13.91
C ALA A 23 -17.66 29.12 -13.26
N LEU A 24 -18.39 28.07 -12.88
CA LEU A 24 -19.76 28.17 -12.34
C LEU A 24 -19.85 27.95 -10.81
N CYS A 25 -18.75 27.62 -10.13
CA CYS A 25 -18.76 27.24 -8.70
C CYS A 25 -17.94 28.18 -7.80
N GLN A 26 -17.81 29.45 -8.19
CA GLN A 26 -17.30 30.51 -7.30
C GLN A 26 -18.47 31.34 -6.76
N THR A 27 -19.14 30.85 -5.73
CA THR A 27 -19.84 31.71 -4.77
C THR A 27 -19.82 31.12 -3.36
N ASN A 28 -19.20 31.90 -2.47
CA ASN A 28 -19.32 31.93 -1.01
C ASN A 28 -18.86 30.73 -0.18
N SER A 29 -17.73 30.90 0.51
CA SER A 29 -17.69 30.68 1.96
C SER A 29 -16.66 31.60 2.61
N LEU A 30 -17.13 32.45 3.54
CA LEU A 30 -16.30 33.33 4.37
C LEU A 30 -15.60 32.49 5.45
N MET A 31 -14.28 32.66 5.57
CA MET A 31 -13.49 32.07 6.65
C MET A 31 -13.50 32.98 7.89
N THR A 32 -13.88 32.43 9.03
CA THR A 32 -13.61 33.03 10.35
C THR A 32 -12.41 32.34 10.98
N ALA A 33 -11.41 33.14 11.37
CA ALA A 33 -10.21 32.67 12.06
C ALA A 33 -10.53 32.25 13.50
N GLY A 34 -10.10 31.04 13.88
CA GLY A 34 -10.14 30.53 15.25
C GLY A 34 -9.29 29.27 15.38
N ASN A 35 -8.32 29.31 16.30
CA ASN A 35 -7.46 28.28 16.92
C ASN A 35 -7.17 26.94 16.21
N SER A 36 -5.89 26.56 16.27
CA SER A 36 -5.22 25.40 15.65
C SER A 36 -5.74 24.02 16.05
N GLU A 37 -6.93 23.65 15.58
CA GLU A 37 -7.34 22.27 15.36
C GLU A 37 -7.20 21.96 13.85
N ASP A 38 -6.75 20.75 13.52
CA ASP A 38 -6.44 20.31 12.15
C ASP A 38 -7.66 20.48 11.22
N ASN A 39 -7.72 21.61 10.49
CA ASN A 39 -8.79 21.96 9.54
C ASN A 39 -8.81 21.07 8.27
N THR A 40 -8.08 19.96 8.30
CA THR A 40 -8.00 19.00 7.20
C THR A 40 -9.33 18.25 7.07
N TYR A 41 -9.94 18.35 5.88
CA TYR A 41 -11.18 17.67 5.55
C TYR A 41 -11.09 16.15 5.77
N THR A 42 -12.16 15.58 6.34
CA THR A 42 -12.29 14.14 6.57
C THR A 42 -13.33 13.55 5.60
N TYR A 43 -12.89 12.63 4.75
CA TYR A 43 -13.74 11.78 3.93
C TYR A 43 -14.26 10.60 4.76
N THR A 44 -15.53 10.65 5.12
CA THR A 44 -16.20 9.57 5.86
C THR A 44 -16.82 8.56 4.90
N TYR A 45 -16.71 7.28 5.22
CA TYR A 45 -17.31 6.19 4.44
C TYR A 45 -17.82 5.06 5.32
N THR A 46 -18.67 4.23 4.75
CA THR A 46 -19.22 3.03 5.36
C THR A 46 -19.09 1.84 4.42
N HIS A 47 -19.41 0.63 4.88
CA HIS A 47 -19.43 -0.55 4.03
C HIS A 47 -20.35 -0.40 2.80
N SER A 48 -21.41 0.41 2.84
CA SER A 48 -22.28 0.61 1.66
C SER A 48 -21.63 1.43 0.54
N ASP A 49 -20.50 2.09 0.81
CA ASP A 49 -19.74 2.83 -0.20
C ASP A 49 -18.76 1.93 -0.98
N PHE A 50 -18.59 0.67 -0.58
CA PHE A 50 -17.65 -0.27 -1.22
C PHE A 50 -18.17 -0.79 -2.56
N THR A 51 -17.28 -0.76 -3.55
CA THR A 51 -17.44 -1.34 -4.87
C THR A 51 -16.69 -2.66 -4.96
N PHE A 52 -17.42 -3.78 -4.86
CA PHE A 52 -16.84 -5.12 -4.90
C PHE A 52 -16.54 -5.64 -6.30
N HIS A 53 -17.23 -5.11 -7.32
CA HIS A 53 -17.02 -5.48 -8.73
C HIS A 53 -16.82 -4.23 -9.59
N THR A 54 -15.92 -4.34 -10.56
CA THR A 54 -15.64 -3.30 -11.56
C THR A 54 -15.89 -3.87 -12.95
N SER A 55 -16.21 -3.00 -13.91
CA SER A 55 -16.31 -3.38 -15.31
C SER A 55 -15.00 -4.00 -15.80
N PRO A 56 -15.06 -5.03 -16.67
CA PRO A 56 -13.86 -5.57 -17.32
C PRO A 56 -13.22 -4.52 -18.24
N TRP A 57 -11.97 -4.75 -18.64
CA TRP A 57 -11.25 -3.85 -19.54
C TRP A 57 -11.82 -3.83 -20.97
N GLU A 58 -12.51 -4.89 -21.38
CA GLU A 58 -13.22 -4.96 -22.66
C GLU A 58 -14.48 -4.08 -22.71
N ASP A 59 -14.97 -3.63 -21.55
CA ASP A 59 -16.10 -2.72 -21.46
C ASP A 59 -15.71 -1.34 -21.98
N THR A 60 -16.25 -1.00 -23.15
CA THR A 60 -16.03 0.27 -23.85
C THR A 60 -16.93 1.40 -23.35
N SER A 61 -17.81 1.13 -22.39
CA SER A 61 -18.63 2.17 -21.76
C SER A 61 -17.76 3.18 -21.00
N PRO A 62 -18.24 4.43 -20.83
CA PRO A 62 -17.49 5.44 -20.10
C PRO A 62 -17.16 4.97 -18.68
N GLN A 63 -15.89 5.12 -18.29
CA GLN A 63 -15.42 4.78 -16.95
C GLN A 63 -16.25 5.50 -15.89
N GLN A 64 -16.89 4.72 -15.02
CA GLN A 64 -17.69 5.26 -13.92
C GLN A 64 -16.79 5.57 -12.72
N LEU A 65 -17.09 6.66 -12.03
CA LEU A 65 -16.38 7.14 -10.85
C LEU A 65 -17.30 7.07 -9.62
N SER A 66 -16.76 6.67 -8.47
CA SER A 66 -17.45 6.75 -7.18
C SER A 66 -17.38 8.16 -6.59
N LYS A 67 -18.06 8.39 -5.44
CA LYS A 67 -17.90 9.64 -4.68
C LYS A 67 -16.46 9.86 -4.23
N PHE A 68 -15.75 8.79 -3.89
CA PHE A 68 -14.34 8.82 -3.50
C PHE A 68 -13.46 9.27 -4.67
N ASP A 69 -13.68 8.68 -5.86
CA ASP A 69 -12.93 9.03 -7.06
C ASP A 69 -13.11 10.51 -7.42
N LEU A 70 -14.35 11.00 -7.37
CA LEU A 70 -14.67 12.40 -7.67
C LEU A 70 -13.99 13.36 -6.69
N GLU A 71 -13.99 13.06 -5.39
CA GLU A 71 -13.36 13.93 -4.39
C GLU A 71 -11.83 13.89 -4.48
N LEU A 72 -11.23 12.71 -4.72
CA LEU A 72 -9.79 12.58 -4.96
C LEU A 72 -9.39 13.37 -6.21
N HIS A 73 -10.06 13.16 -7.35
CA HIS A 73 -9.80 13.90 -8.59
C HIS A 73 -9.89 15.41 -8.37
N LYS A 74 -10.96 15.90 -7.76
CA LYS A 74 -11.17 17.32 -7.49
C LYS A 74 -10.01 17.95 -6.70
N ARG A 75 -9.56 17.28 -5.64
CA ARG A 75 -8.50 17.80 -4.77
C ARG A 75 -7.12 17.67 -5.37
N TRP A 76 -6.85 16.57 -6.07
CA TRP A 76 -5.60 16.39 -6.81
C TRP A 76 -5.48 17.41 -7.95
N ASP A 77 -6.56 17.62 -8.72
CA ASP A 77 -6.64 18.64 -9.77
C ASP A 77 -6.40 20.05 -9.18
N HIS A 78 -6.99 20.34 -8.02
CA HIS A 78 -6.77 21.61 -7.31
C HIS A 78 -5.30 21.79 -6.88
N ALA A 79 -4.70 20.78 -6.24
CA ALA A 79 -3.29 20.81 -5.84
C ALA A 79 -2.34 20.97 -7.04
N MET A 80 -2.69 20.39 -8.19
CA MET A 80 -1.92 20.54 -9.43
C MET A 80 -2.04 21.97 -9.98
N ALA A 81 -3.25 22.53 -9.98
CA ALA A 81 -3.50 23.88 -10.43
C ALA A 81 -2.88 24.96 -9.54
N THR A 82 -2.69 24.68 -8.24
CA THR A 82 -2.08 25.61 -7.28
C THR A 82 -0.57 25.42 -7.10
N GLY A 83 0.06 24.52 -7.86
CA GLY A 83 1.52 24.38 -7.89
C GLY A 83 2.13 23.62 -6.71
N VAL A 84 1.38 22.68 -6.11
CA VAL A 84 1.88 21.83 -5.00
C VAL A 84 2.94 20.82 -5.48
N PHE A 85 2.86 20.40 -6.75
CA PHE A 85 3.75 19.39 -7.34
C PHE A 85 5.05 20.01 -7.86
N ARG A 86 6.12 19.19 -7.92
CA ARG A 86 7.42 19.60 -8.49
C ARG A 86 7.38 19.77 -10.01
N TYR A 87 6.49 19.05 -10.68
CA TYR A 87 6.28 19.09 -12.12
C TYR A 87 4.85 18.65 -12.46
N ASN A 88 4.35 19.05 -13.64
CA ASN A 88 3.08 18.57 -14.19
C ASN A 88 3.26 17.23 -14.92
N ILE A 89 2.17 16.56 -15.30
CA ILE A 89 2.22 15.23 -15.96
C ILE A 89 1.92 15.27 -17.46
N ASP A 90 1.85 16.46 -18.06
CA ASP A 90 1.41 16.63 -19.46
C ASP A 90 2.43 16.08 -20.46
N HIS A 91 3.70 15.97 -20.07
CA HIS A 91 4.78 15.40 -20.88
C HIS A 91 4.76 13.86 -20.92
N ILE A 92 4.02 13.20 -20.03
CA ILE A 92 4.02 11.74 -19.93
C ILE A 92 3.36 11.13 -21.17
N VAL A 93 4.13 10.34 -21.91
CA VAL A 93 3.66 9.55 -23.05
C VAL A 93 3.65 8.06 -22.71
N THR A 94 2.60 7.36 -23.17
CA THR A 94 2.40 5.93 -22.90
C THR A 94 2.53 5.10 -24.17
N ARG A 95 3.16 3.93 -24.06
CA ARG A 95 3.23 2.89 -25.08
C ARG A 95 2.99 1.53 -24.45
N ILE A 96 2.21 0.69 -25.13
CA ILE A 96 2.10 -0.73 -24.80
C ILE A 96 3.19 -1.47 -25.58
N LEU A 97 4.07 -2.18 -24.87
CA LEU A 97 5.13 -2.96 -25.50
C LEU A 97 4.51 -4.13 -26.28
N PRO A 98 5.03 -4.44 -27.48
CA PRO A 98 4.53 -5.56 -28.27
C PRO A 98 4.98 -6.89 -27.67
N GLY A 99 4.03 -7.74 -27.33
CA GLY A 99 4.25 -9.09 -26.82
C GLY A 99 3.06 -9.58 -25.99
N PRO A 100 3.14 -10.80 -25.44
CA PRO A 100 2.04 -11.42 -24.69
C PRO A 100 1.76 -10.76 -23.34
N LYS A 101 2.71 -10.06 -22.72
CA LYS A 101 2.54 -9.47 -21.39
C LYS A 101 1.91 -8.07 -21.43
N HIS A 102 1.96 -7.42 -22.58
CA HIS A 102 1.44 -6.08 -22.83
C HIS A 102 1.92 -5.06 -21.80
N TYR A 103 3.21 -5.08 -21.46
CA TYR A 103 3.78 -4.14 -20.51
C TYR A 103 3.48 -2.69 -20.89
N VAL A 104 3.08 -1.88 -19.92
CA VAL A 104 2.69 -0.48 -20.14
C VAL A 104 3.87 0.42 -19.79
N GLY A 105 4.58 0.90 -20.81
CA GLY A 105 5.68 1.85 -20.66
C GLY A 105 5.22 3.29 -20.68
N GLN A 106 5.69 4.09 -19.73
CA GLN A 106 5.49 5.54 -19.68
C GLN A 106 6.82 6.26 -19.62
N LEU A 107 7.09 7.15 -20.57
CA LEU A 107 8.26 8.03 -20.48
C LEU A 107 7.99 9.12 -19.45
N ASN A 108 8.80 9.17 -18.40
CA ASN A 108 8.70 10.20 -17.38
C ASN A 108 10.10 10.60 -16.86
N THR A 109 10.80 11.37 -17.68
CA THR A 109 12.16 11.88 -17.39
C THR A 109 12.22 12.70 -16.09
N LEU A 110 11.23 13.57 -15.88
CA LEU A 110 11.16 14.41 -14.67
C LEU A 110 10.99 13.59 -13.39
N ARG A 111 10.32 12.43 -13.45
CA ARG A 111 10.22 11.53 -12.29
C ARG A 111 11.57 10.97 -11.87
N ALA A 112 12.46 10.75 -12.83
CA ALA A 112 13.81 10.26 -12.59
C ALA A 112 14.70 11.33 -11.92
N THR A 113 14.58 12.59 -12.36
CA THR A 113 15.45 13.69 -11.93
C THR A 113 14.91 14.49 -10.74
N GLU A 114 13.60 14.73 -10.67
CA GLU A 114 12.96 15.63 -9.71
C GLU A 114 12.46 14.93 -8.43
N ARG A 115 12.91 13.69 -8.17
CA ARG A 115 12.53 12.95 -6.96
C ARG A 115 13.29 13.44 -5.74
N ARG A 116 12.67 13.33 -4.55
CA ARG A 116 13.38 13.48 -3.28
C ARG A 116 14.51 12.43 -3.18
N LYS A 117 15.66 12.83 -2.63
CA LYS A 117 16.71 11.87 -2.27
C LYS A 117 16.12 10.86 -1.27
N PRO A 118 16.23 9.55 -1.53
CA PRO A 118 15.77 8.52 -0.59
C PRO A 118 16.52 8.62 0.74
N GLN A 119 15.88 8.16 1.81
CA GLN A 119 16.57 7.92 3.08
C GLN A 119 17.61 6.81 2.93
N GLU A 120 18.63 6.85 3.78
CA GLU A 120 19.56 5.75 3.93
C GLU A 120 18.82 4.58 4.59
N ILE A 121 18.79 3.44 3.88
CA ILE A 121 18.07 2.24 4.27
C ILE A 121 19.05 1.08 4.23
N THR A 122 19.33 0.51 5.40
CA THR A 122 20.33 -0.55 5.58
C THR A 122 19.73 -1.91 5.91
N SER A 123 18.48 -1.96 6.35
CA SER A 123 17.80 -3.21 6.75
C SER A 123 16.29 -3.12 6.50
N VAL A 124 15.64 -4.26 6.27
CA VAL A 124 14.17 -4.37 6.22
C VAL A 124 13.56 -4.00 7.58
N CYS A 125 14.30 -4.23 8.67
CA CYS A 125 13.89 -4.03 10.06
C CYS A 125 14.39 -2.71 10.66
N GLN A 126 14.80 -1.76 9.83
CA GLN A 126 15.31 -0.47 10.32
C GLN A 126 14.22 0.29 11.11
N PRO A 127 14.51 0.72 12.35
CA PRO A 127 13.55 1.42 13.19
C PRO A 127 13.18 2.78 12.61
N PHE A 128 11.99 3.27 12.97
CA PHE A 128 11.55 4.62 12.62
C PHE A 128 12.52 5.65 13.24
N ASN A 129 12.89 6.66 12.44
CA ASN A 129 13.73 7.77 12.91
C ASN A 129 12.92 9.07 12.94
N PRO A 130 12.57 9.59 14.13
CA PRO A 130 11.78 10.83 14.24
C PRO A 130 12.53 12.08 13.77
N ASN A 131 13.86 12.02 13.64
CA ASN A 131 14.67 13.13 13.14
C ASN A 131 14.83 13.12 11.61
N ALA A 132 14.43 12.03 10.95
CA ALA A 132 14.38 11.97 9.49
C ALA A 132 13.01 12.46 8.99
N PHE A 133 12.96 12.86 7.71
CA PHE A 133 11.70 13.25 7.07
C PHE A 133 10.62 12.17 7.29
N ASN A 134 9.41 12.60 7.67
CA ASN A 134 8.27 11.71 7.79
C ASN A 134 6.99 12.47 7.40
N PHE A 135 5.92 11.75 7.06
CA PHE A 135 4.70 12.35 6.52
C PHE A 135 3.92 13.26 7.47
N THR A 136 4.22 13.30 8.78
CA THR A 136 3.62 14.33 9.66
C THR A 136 4.12 15.74 9.34
N TRP A 137 5.21 15.86 8.57
CA TRP A 137 5.84 17.14 8.21
C TRP A 137 5.43 17.68 6.85
N VAL A 138 4.49 17.04 6.15
CA VAL A 138 3.98 17.57 4.87
C VAL A 138 3.20 18.84 5.10
N LYS A 139 3.16 19.70 4.09
CA LYS A 139 2.37 20.93 4.17
C LYS A 139 0.87 20.63 4.12
N PRO A 140 0.01 21.46 4.72
CA PRO A 140 -1.44 21.27 4.64
C PRO A 140 -1.97 21.19 3.20
N GLU A 141 -1.35 21.90 2.25
CA GLU A 141 -1.75 21.88 0.84
C GLU A 141 -1.40 20.56 0.13
N GLU A 142 -0.48 19.76 0.70
CA GLU A 142 -0.18 18.41 0.20
C GLU A 142 -1.26 17.40 0.62
N VAL A 143 -2.08 17.70 1.64
CA VAL A 143 -3.07 16.75 2.16
C VAL A 143 -4.34 16.76 1.30
N VAL A 144 -4.69 15.58 0.76
CA VAL A 144 -5.94 15.38 0.05
C VAL A 144 -7.08 15.33 1.07
N PHE A 145 -7.11 14.33 1.95
CA PHE A 145 -8.07 14.23 3.06
C PHE A 145 -7.69 13.14 4.06
N ASN A 146 -8.32 13.18 5.23
CA ASN A 146 -8.31 12.07 6.19
C ASN A 146 -9.43 11.07 5.85
N LEU A 147 -9.16 9.78 5.93
CA LEU A 147 -10.12 8.69 5.75
C LEU A 147 -10.68 8.25 7.10
N ARG A 148 -12.00 8.14 7.20
CA ARG A 148 -12.68 7.65 8.41
C ARG A 148 -13.80 6.68 8.08
N ASN A 149 -13.60 5.42 8.42
CA ASN A 149 -14.67 4.42 8.39
C ASN A 149 -15.64 4.67 9.56
N THR A 150 -16.91 4.89 9.26
CA THR A 150 -17.97 5.15 10.25
C THR A 150 -18.94 3.97 10.38
N THR A 151 -18.62 2.82 9.80
CA THR A 151 -19.41 1.59 9.94
C THR A 151 -19.54 1.24 11.42
N THR A 152 -20.76 1.32 11.96
CA THR A 152 -21.05 0.92 13.33
C THR A 152 -20.96 -0.60 13.45
N LEU A 153 -19.86 -1.11 14.01
CA LEU A 153 -19.86 -2.45 14.59
C LEU A 153 -20.88 -2.43 15.72
N GLY A 154 -22.01 -3.13 15.55
CA GLY A 154 -23.02 -3.25 16.58
C GLY A 154 -22.38 -3.76 17.87
N LYS A 155 -22.19 -2.88 18.86
CA LYS A 155 -21.85 -3.30 20.21
C LYS A 155 -22.97 -4.24 20.64
N LYS A 156 -22.70 -5.55 20.76
CA LYS A 156 -23.58 -6.47 21.48
C LYS A 156 -23.83 -5.83 22.86
N GLN A 157 -25.05 -5.36 23.09
CA GLN A 157 -25.49 -4.98 24.42
C GLN A 157 -25.38 -6.23 25.30
N VAL A 158 -24.34 -6.30 26.12
CA VAL A 158 -24.41 -7.10 27.35
C VAL A 158 -25.28 -6.28 28.30
N ARG A 159 -26.60 -6.40 28.15
CA ARG A 159 -27.55 -6.05 29.23
C ARG A 159 -27.59 -7.24 30.17
N GLY A 160 -26.94 -7.08 31.31
CA GLY A 160 -26.99 -8.01 32.42
C GLY A 160 -26.61 -7.28 33.70
N SER A 161 -27.43 -6.31 34.10
CA SER A 161 -27.36 -5.74 35.44
C SER A 161 -27.77 -6.82 36.44
N VAL A 162 -26.83 -7.30 37.26
CA VAL A 162 -27.18 -7.88 38.54
C VAL A 162 -26.78 -6.87 39.59
N SER A 163 -27.80 -6.16 40.08
CA SER A 163 -27.74 -5.34 41.28
C SER A 163 -27.77 -6.26 42.49
N SER A 164 -26.80 -6.11 43.39
CA SER A 164 -26.99 -6.43 44.80
C SER A 164 -26.03 -5.60 45.65
N ALA A 165 -26.41 -4.34 45.89
CA ALA A 165 -25.95 -3.62 47.07
C ALA A 165 -27.03 -3.78 48.15
N LEU A 166 -26.75 -4.58 49.17
CA LEU A 166 -27.46 -4.57 50.45
C LEU A 166 -26.42 -4.59 51.59
N LEU A 167 -26.29 -3.42 52.19
CA LEU A 167 -26.24 -3.12 53.63
C LEU A 167 -25.09 -3.66 54.49
N ASN A 168 -24.26 -2.69 54.92
CA ASN A 168 -23.96 -2.34 56.31
C ASN A 168 -23.58 -3.44 57.33
N GLY A 169 -22.29 -3.44 57.67
CA GLY A 169 -21.81 -2.99 58.98
C GLY A 169 -21.94 -3.94 60.18
N ALA A 170 -20.79 -4.42 60.67
CA ALA A 170 -20.47 -4.47 62.10
C ALA A 170 -18.98 -4.80 62.31
N ALA A 171 -18.29 -3.95 63.04
CA ALA A 171 -17.00 -4.24 63.63
C ALA A 171 -17.18 -5.08 64.91
N ASN A 172 -16.27 -6.01 65.17
CA ASN A 172 -15.68 -6.19 66.51
C ASN A 172 -14.48 -7.15 66.50
N ASN A 173 -13.47 -6.74 67.27
CA ASN A 173 -12.18 -7.38 67.51
C ASN A 173 -12.30 -8.73 68.23
N HIS A 174 -11.37 -9.66 67.95
CA HIS A 174 -10.49 -10.23 68.98
C HIS A 174 -9.31 -11.00 68.36
N THR A 175 -8.13 -10.67 68.88
CA THR A 175 -6.79 -11.27 68.72
C THR A 175 -6.68 -12.69 69.26
N THR A 176 -5.91 -13.56 68.59
CA THR A 176 -4.85 -14.39 69.20
C THR A 176 -3.80 -14.80 68.16
N ASP A 177 -2.56 -14.74 68.63
CA ASP A 177 -1.24 -14.93 68.01
C ASP A 177 -0.89 -16.41 67.73
N CYS A 178 0.01 -16.66 66.78
CA CYS A 178 1.17 -17.57 66.84
C CYS A 178 1.74 -17.90 65.43
N GLN A 179 2.96 -17.42 65.16
CA GLN A 179 4.15 -18.11 64.59
C GLN A 179 4.00 -19.03 63.34
N LYS A 180 4.96 -19.21 62.42
CA LYS A 180 6.14 -18.53 61.85
C LYS A 180 6.70 -19.53 60.80
N ASP A 181 7.43 -19.03 59.79
CA ASP A 181 8.43 -19.70 58.95
C ASP A 181 8.00 -20.36 57.61
N ASP A 182 8.18 -19.55 56.55
CA ASP A 182 9.10 -19.74 55.40
C ASP A 182 9.07 -21.03 54.55
N LEU A 183 8.81 -20.88 53.24
CA LEU A 183 9.73 -21.25 52.14
C LEU A 183 9.16 -20.89 50.74
N VAL A 184 9.73 -19.81 50.17
CA VAL A 184 10.17 -19.55 48.78
C VAL A 184 9.31 -20.02 47.59
N ASN A 185 8.73 -19.03 46.90
CA ASN A 185 8.29 -19.04 45.50
C ASN A 185 9.46 -18.76 44.53
N GLY A 186 9.41 -19.35 43.34
CA GLY A 186 10.29 -19.03 42.21
C GLY A 186 9.62 -19.27 40.86
N HIS A 187 8.75 -18.34 40.44
CA HIS A 187 8.35 -18.12 39.05
C HIS A 187 9.19 -16.95 38.52
N SER A 188 9.77 -17.08 37.33
CA SER A 188 10.32 -15.96 36.56
C SER A 188 9.84 -16.05 35.11
N SER A 189 8.71 -15.40 34.84
CA SER A 189 8.37 -14.85 33.53
C SER A 189 8.88 -13.41 33.50
N GLU A 190 9.78 -13.09 32.58
CA GLU A 190 10.38 -11.77 32.44
C GLU A 190 9.34 -10.75 31.95
N GLU A 191 9.06 -9.76 32.80
CA GLU A 191 8.35 -8.52 32.48
C GLU A 191 9.25 -7.62 31.63
N PHE A 192 8.80 -7.26 30.42
CA PHE A 192 9.37 -6.12 29.70
C PHE A 192 8.93 -4.82 30.37
N ILE A 193 9.92 -4.09 30.88
CA ILE A 193 9.80 -2.80 31.55
C ILE A 193 9.13 -1.80 30.61
N ASN A 194 7.94 -1.37 31.02
CA ASN A 194 7.20 -0.26 30.43
C ASN A 194 7.83 1.04 30.93
N THR A 195 8.66 1.70 30.10
CA THR A 195 9.13 3.05 30.41
C THR A 195 8.01 4.04 30.12
N ASP A 196 7.25 4.38 31.16
CA ASP A 196 6.23 5.43 31.15
C ASP A 196 6.86 6.79 30.79
N VAL A 197 6.56 7.28 29.59
CA VAL A 197 6.74 8.69 29.23
C VAL A 197 5.53 9.47 29.76
N PRO A 198 5.71 10.47 30.65
CA PRO A 198 4.59 11.25 31.17
C PRO A 198 4.05 12.20 30.09
N GLY A 199 2.87 11.89 29.53
CA GLY A 199 2.19 12.78 28.59
C GLY A 199 1.32 12.10 27.53
N LYS A 200 0.53 11.08 27.85
CA LYS A 200 -0.52 10.60 26.92
C LYS A 200 -1.61 11.67 26.80
N LEU A 201 -1.57 12.44 25.70
CA LEU A 201 -2.72 13.18 25.20
C LEU A 201 -3.90 12.19 25.06
N LYS A 202 -5.02 12.52 25.69
CA LYS A 202 -6.28 11.77 25.58
C LYS A 202 -6.81 11.78 24.14
N ASP A 203 -7.33 10.63 23.69
CA ASP A 203 -8.30 10.41 22.59
C ASP A 203 -8.20 11.32 21.35
N GLN A 204 -7.04 11.35 20.69
CA GLN A 204 -7.03 11.76 19.29
C GLN A 204 -7.58 10.62 18.42
N PRO A 205 -8.55 10.88 17.52
CA PRO A 205 -9.06 9.85 16.63
C PRO A 205 -7.94 9.35 15.74
N GLU A 206 -7.93 8.04 15.47
CA GLU A 206 -6.99 7.44 14.53
C GLU A 206 -7.11 8.09 13.15
N ARG A 207 -5.99 8.61 12.63
CA ARG A 207 -5.92 9.32 11.33
C ARG A 207 -5.24 8.46 10.28
N HIS A 208 -5.98 8.14 9.22
CA HIS A 208 -5.43 7.61 7.98
C HIS A 208 -5.49 8.71 6.94
N THR A 209 -4.36 9.13 6.37
CA THR A 209 -4.32 10.35 5.57
C THR A 209 -3.90 10.03 4.14
N LEU A 210 -4.63 10.61 3.18
CA LEU A 210 -4.24 10.59 1.77
C LEU A 210 -3.53 11.92 1.44
N ILE A 211 -2.32 11.84 0.91
CA ILE A 211 -1.44 12.98 0.63
C ILE A 211 -1.06 12.94 -0.85
N VAL A 212 -1.00 14.06 -1.56
CA VAL A 212 -0.48 14.04 -2.94
C VAL A 212 0.99 13.62 -2.97
N ASN A 213 1.38 12.84 -3.97
CA ASN A 213 2.79 12.63 -4.22
C ASN A 213 3.32 13.79 -5.07
N VAL A 214 4.08 14.70 -4.44
CA VAL A 214 4.64 15.89 -5.12
C VAL A 214 5.61 15.57 -6.27
N SER A 215 6.04 14.31 -6.43
CA SER A 215 6.74 13.79 -7.61
C SER A 215 5.86 12.72 -8.29
N PRO A 216 4.80 13.13 -9.00
CA PRO A 216 3.75 12.23 -9.47
C PRO A 216 4.24 11.36 -10.62
N MET A 217 3.65 10.16 -10.73
CA MET A 217 4.02 9.18 -11.77
C MET A 217 2.93 9.07 -12.83
N GLU A 218 1.69 9.25 -12.40
CA GLU A 218 0.50 9.27 -13.22
C GLU A 218 -0.55 10.11 -12.47
N TYR A 219 -1.67 10.41 -13.14
CA TYR A 219 -2.84 11.05 -12.59
C TYR A 219 -3.32 10.44 -11.26
N GLY A 220 -3.65 11.31 -10.32
CA GLY A 220 -4.11 10.92 -8.98
C GLY A 220 -3.06 10.23 -8.12
N HIS A 221 -1.77 10.33 -8.47
CA HIS A 221 -0.71 9.74 -7.64
C HIS A 221 -0.67 10.38 -6.25
N CYS A 222 -1.10 9.62 -5.24
CA CYS A 222 -1.13 9.98 -3.84
C CYS A 222 -0.41 8.92 -2.98
N LEU A 223 -0.21 9.25 -1.71
CA LEU A 223 0.34 8.41 -0.67
C LEU A 223 -0.75 8.22 0.39
N LEU A 224 -1.17 6.97 0.61
CA LEU A 224 -1.99 6.60 1.75
C LEU A 224 -1.07 6.33 2.93
N VAL A 225 -1.26 7.06 4.02
CA VAL A 225 -0.46 6.94 5.25
C VAL A 225 -1.40 6.51 6.40
N PRO A 226 -1.56 5.21 6.64
CA PRO A 226 -2.41 4.72 7.71
C PRO A 226 -1.81 5.04 9.08
N GLN A 227 -2.63 5.49 10.03
CA GLN A 227 -2.19 5.77 11.40
C GLN A 227 -1.00 6.75 11.41
N ILE A 228 -1.10 7.86 10.66
CA ILE A 228 0.01 8.79 10.40
C ILE A 228 0.69 9.29 11.69
N ASP A 229 -0.06 9.46 12.78
CA ASP A 229 0.46 9.95 14.06
C ASP A 229 1.13 8.85 14.90
N SER A 230 1.05 7.59 14.47
CA SER A 230 1.70 6.45 15.14
C SER A 230 3.19 6.32 14.79
N HIS A 231 3.71 7.12 13.85
CA HIS A 231 5.13 7.14 13.48
C HIS A 231 5.70 5.73 13.20
N ARG A 232 4.91 4.91 12.51
CA ARG A 232 5.29 3.51 12.26
C ARG A 232 6.40 3.43 11.21
N PRO A 233 7.40 2.56 11.39
CA PRO A 233 8.34 2.25 10.31
C PRO A 233 7.58 1.68 9.10
N GLN A 234 8.22 1.61 7.94
CA GLN A 234 7.67 1.08 6.68
C GLN A 234 7.50 -0.45 6.75
N VAL A 235 6.65 -0.89 7.68
CA VAL A 235 6.34 -2.28 8.05
C VAL A 235 4.82 -2.38 8.17
N LEU A 236 4.25 -3.38 7.50
CA LEU A 236 2.79 -3.54 7.42
C LEU A 236 2.20 -4.01 8.75
N THR A 237 1.01 -3.50 9.05
CA THR A 237 0.13 -3.98 10.11
C THR A 237 -1.18 -4.46 9.51
N GLU A 238 -1.92 -5.32 10.21
CA GLU A 238 -3.27 -5.73 9.77
C GLU A 238 -4.20 -4.53 9.54
N THR A 239 -4.14 -3.51 10.40
CA THR A 239 -4.88 -2.25 10.23
C THR A 239 -4.49 -1.54 8.94
N ALA A 240 -3.19 -1.42 8.65
CA ALA A 240 -2.71 -0.75 7.43
C ALA A 240 -3.17 -1.47 6.16
N VAL A 241 -3.13 -2.82 6.15
CA VAL A 241 -3.62 -3.62 5.03
C VAL A 241 -5.14 -3.52 4.90
N THR A 242 -5.88 -3.49 6.02
CA THR A 242 -7.34 -3.29 6.02
C THR A 242 -7.71 -1.95 5.39
N VAL A 243 -7.09 -0.85 5.83
CA VAL A 243 -7.33 0.49 5.29
C VAL A 243 -6.96 0.57 3.80
N ALA A 244 -5.88 -0.10 3.39
CA ALA A 244 -5.48 -0.23 1.99
C ALA A 244 -6.58 -0.92 1.14
N ILE A 245 -7.08 -2.07 1.60
CA ILE A 245 -8.16 -2.82 0.92
C ILE A 245 -9.45 -1.98 0.88
N GLU A 246 -9.85 -1.37 1.98
CA GLU A 246 -11.02 -0.50 2.03
C GLU A 246 -10.90 0.67 1.03
N THR A 247 -9.73 1.31 0.98
CA THR A 247 -9.45 2.40 0.04
C THR A 247 -9.57 1.93 -1.42
N MET A 248 -9.06 0.74 -1.74
CA MET A 248 -9.23 0.13 -3.07
C MET A 248 -10.71 -0.14 -3.40
N LEU A 249 -11.52 -0.48 -2.40
CA LEU A 249 -12.96 -0.73 -2.58
C LEU A 249 -13.78 0.56 -2.66
N LEU A 250 -13.28 1.69 -2.16
CA LEU A 250 -13.97 2.98 -2.32
C LEU A 250 -13.94 3.49 -3.76
N SER A 251 -12.97 3.05 -4.58
CA SER A 251 -12.89 3.40 -5.99
C SER A 251 -13.79 2.50 -6.85
N LYS A 252 -14.52 3.11 -7.79
CA LYS A 252 -15.22 2.38 -8.86
C LYS A 252 -14.36 2.28 -10.13
N HIS A 253 -13.22 2.95 -10.15
CA HIS A 253 -12.33 3.00 -11.29
C HIS A 253 -11.53 1.69 -11.42
N ARG A 254 -11.68 0.96 -12.54
CA ARG A 254 -10.99 -0.34 -12.73
C ARG A 254 -9.47 -0.20 -12.75
N GLY A 255 -8.98 0.95 -13.23
CA GLY A 255 -7.56 1.32 -13.22
C GLY A 255 -7.02 1.92 -11.91
N PHE A 256 -7.79 1.96 -10.82
CA PHE A 256 -7.26 2.42 -9.53
C PHE A 256 -6.35 1.34 -8.94
N ARG A 257 -5.10 1.72 -8.64
CA ARG A 257 -4.01 0.80 -8.30
C ARG A 257 -3.36 1.27 -7.01
N MET A 258 -2.86 0.30 -6.24
CA MET A 258 -2.12 0.57 -5.02
C MET A 258 -0.86 -0.28 -4.94
N GLY A 259 0.23 0.31 -4.45
CA GLY A 259 1.52 -0.36 -4.28
C GLY A 259 2.16 -0.06 -2.93
N PHE A 260 2.88 -1.03 -2.38
CA PHE A 260 3.73 -0.86 -1.20
C PHE A 260 5.12 -1.41 -1.48
N ASN A 261 6.11 -0.67 -1.04
CA ASN A 261 7.52 -1.05 -1.07
C ASN A 261 7.97 -1.17 0.38
N SER A 262 8.46 -2.34 0.79
CA SER A 262 9.18 -2.45 2.07
C SER A 262 10.54 -1.75 1.99
N LEU A 263 11.14 -1.53 3.16
CA LEU A 263 12.56 -1.20 3.22
C LEU A 263 13.39 -2.26 2.49
N CYS A 264 14.47 -1.84 1.85
CA CYS A 264 15.27 -2.64 0.92
C CYS A 264 14.52 -3.16 -0.34
N ALA A 265 13.27 -2.75 -0.56
CA ALA A 265 12.49 -3.03 -1.77
C ALA A 265 12.05 -1.75 -2.49
N PHE A 266 12.95 -0.76 -2.55
CA PHE A 266 12.74 0.57 -3.15
C PHE A 266 11.79 1.52 -2.40
N ALA A 267 11.48 1.27 -1.14
CA ALA A 267 10.95 2.32 -0.26
C ALA A 267 11.93 3.50 -0.22
N SER A 268 11.40 4.73 -0.23
CA SER A 268 12.23 5.95 -0.16
C SER A 268 12.14 6.68 1.18
N VAL A 269 11.12 6.36 1.99
CA VAL A 269 10.84 6.97 3.29
C VAL A 269 10.50 5.85 4.26
N ASN A 270 11.13 5.85 5.44
CA ASN A 270 10.80 4.95 6.54
C ASN A 270 9.65 5.53 7.40
N HIS A 271 8.45 5.59 6.82
CA HIS A 271 7.20 5.89 7.51
C HIS A 271 6.08 5.19 6.74
N LEU A 272 5.36 4.26 7.38
CA LEU A 272 4.35 3.40 6.76
C LEU A 272 3.43 4.14 5.75
N HIS A 273 3.59 3.84 4.47
CA HIS A 273 2.77 4.40 3.40
C HIS A 273 2.59 3.43 2.22
N PHE A 274 1.48 3.61 1.51
CA PHE A 274 1.19 3.01 0.21
C PHE A 274 1.14 4.10 -0.86
N HIS A 275 1.50 3.74 -2.09
CA HIS A 275 1.26 4.55 -3.27
C HIS A 275 -0.11 4.21 -3.86
N VAL A 276 -0.90 5.19 -4.27
CA VAL A 276 -2.12 5.00 -5.08
C VAL A 276 -2.09 5.87 -6.31
N TYR A 277 -2.69 5.41 -7.42
CA TYR A 277 -2.79 6.17 -8.67
C TYR A 277 -3.86 5.57 -9.60
N TYR A 278 -4.23 6.30 -10.66
CA TYR A 278 -5.14 5.83 -11.69
C TYR A 278 -4.39 5.55 -12.99
N LEU A 279 -4.47 4.34 -13.51
CA LEU A 279 -3.91 3.99 -14.82
C LEU A 279 -5.00 3.40 -15.71
N GLU A 280 -5.38 4.10 -16.77
CA GLU A 280 -6.41 3.67 -17.74
C GLU A 280 -5.85 2.67 -18.78
N HIS A 281 -5.09 1.69 -18.30
CA HIS A 281 -4.55 0.58 -19.09
C HIS A 281 -4.61 -0.71 -18.27
N GLU A 282 -5.02 -1.80 -18.92
CA GLU A 282 -4.95 -3.15 -18.37
C GLU A 282 -3.49 -3.56 -18.19
N LEU A 283 -3.18 -4.17 -17.04
CA LEU A 283 -1.87 -4.75 -16.76
C LEU A 283 -1.95 -6.28 -16.74
N ILE A 284 -0.82 -6.95 -16.94
CA ILE A 284 -0.73 -8.42 -16.89
C ILE A 284 -1.29 -8.99 -15.57
N VAL A 285 -1.06 -8.30 -14.46
CA VAL A 285 -1.56 -8.68 -13.13
C VAL A 285 -3.08 -8.54 -12.96
N ASP A 286 -3.79 -7.93 -13.91
CA ASP A 286 -5.25 -7.83 -13.82
C ASP A 286 -5.92 -9.17 -14.21
N TYR A 287 -5.27 -9.98 -15.05
CA TYR A 287 -5.83 -11.23 -15.59
C TYR A 287 -4.87 -12.43 -15.57
N CYS A 288 -3.61 -12.28 -15.13
CA CYS A 288 -2.63 -13.37 -15.19
C CYS A 288 -3.11 -14.66 -14.49
N PRO A 289 -2.76 -15.84 -15.04
CA PRO A 289 -3.03 -17.09 -14.36
C PRO A 289 -2.20 -17.21 -13.08
N VAL A 290 -2.76 -17.93 -12.11
CA VAL A 290 -2.10 -18.24 -10.85
C VAL A 290 -2.30 -19.72 -10.50
N GLN A 291 -1.35 -20.30 -9.77
CA GLN A 291 -1.43 -21.67 -9.30
C GLN A 291 -1.74 -21.69 -7.81
N GLN A 292 -2.72 -22.48 -7.37
CA GLN A 292 -3.00 -22.61 -5.93
C GLN A 292 -1.85 -23.32 -5.22
N LEU A 293 -1.42 -22.77 -4.08
CA LEU A 293 -0.39 -23.37 -3.22
C LEU A 293 -1.03 -24.06 -2.01
N GLY A 294 -1.50 -23.27 -1.06
CA GLY A 294 -2.10 -23.73 0.20
C GLY A 294 -3.23 -22.78 0.61
N GLY A 295 -4.38 -23.34 0.95
CA GLY A 295 -5.55 -22.55 1.31
C GLY A 295 -5.99 -21.58 0.23
N LYS A 296 -6.17 -20.31 0.59
CA LYS A 296 -6.52 -19.23 -0.34
C LYS A 296 -5.28 -18.42 -0.79
N ILE A 297 -4.10 -19.06 -0.78
CA ILE A 297 -2.85 -18.48 -1.27
C ILE A 297 -2.48 -19.15 -2.60
N PHE A 298 -2.10 -18.33 -3.56
CA PHE A 298 -1.72 -18.73 -4.90
C PHE A 298 -0.31 -18.21 -5.23
N GLU A 299 0.29 -18.76 -6.27
CA GLU A 299 1.57 -18.35 -6.84
C GLU A 299 1.36 -17.69 -8.20
N ILE A 300 2.11 -16.62 -8.46
CA ILE A 300 2.24 -15.99 -9.77
C ILE A 300 3.66 -16.23 -10.31
N THR A 301 3.74 -16.77 -11.52
CA THR A 301 5.00 -17.00 -12.26
C THR A 301 4.97 -16.41 -13.68
N THR A 302 3.92 -15.66 -14.02
CA THR A 302 3.73 -15.07 -15.35
C THR A 302 4.79 -14.02 -15.68
N ILE A 303 5.29 -13.31 -14.66
CA ILE A 303 6.43 -12.41 -14.77
C ILE A 303 7.69 -13.09 -14.19
N PRO A 304 8.91 -12.69 -14.58
CA PRO A 304 10.13 -13.40 -14.17
C PRO A 304 10.36 -13.47 -12.66
N CYS A 305 9.88 -12.48 -11.90
CA CYS A 305 9.92 -12.48 -10.45
C CYS A 305 8.70 -13.22 -9.90
N PRO A 306 8.87 -14.46 -9.39
CA PRO A 306 7.75 -15.20 -8.85
C PRO A 306 7.28 -14.56 -7.53
N GLY A 307 6.00 -14.72 -7.23
CA GLY A 307 5.38 -14.10 -6.06
C GLY A 307 4.13 -14.83 -5.62
N PHE A 308 3.50 -14.29 -4.59
CA PHE A 308 2.26 -14.82 -4.03
C PHE A 308 1.10 -13.94 -4.43
N ALA A 309 -0.05 -14.56 -4.66
CA ALA A 309 -1.27 -13.90 -5.08
C ALA A 309 -2.42 -14.30 -4.13
N LEU A 310 -3.18 -13.29 -3.72
CA LEU A 310 -4.37 -13.37 -2.88
C LEU A 310 -5.50 -12.62 -3.58
N GLN A 311 -6.74 -12.92 -3.23
CA GLN A 311 -7.90 -12.19 -3.74
C GLN A 311 -8.98 -12.01 -2.67
N LEU A 312 -9.81 -10.99 -2.86
CA LEU A 312 -10.96 -10.75 -2.00
C LEU A 312 -12.11 -11.73 -2.28
N HIS A 313 -12.25 -12.22 -3.51
CA HIS A 313 -13.28 -13.20 -3.84
C HIS A 313 -13.17 -14.43 -2.94
N GLY A 314 -14.30 -14.80 -2.32
CA GLY A 314 -14.36 -15.88 -1.35
C GLY A 314 -13.71 -15.56 0.00
N SER A 315 -13.35 -14.31 0.31
CA SER A 315 -12.83 -13.88 1.63
C SER A 315 -13.52 -12.60 2.11
N SER A 316 -13.54 -12.37 3.42
CA SER A 316 -13.84 -11.03 3.96
C SER A 316 -12.63 -10.09 3.84
N ILE A 317 -12.84 -8.78 4.02
CA ILE A 317 -11.75 -7.80 4.07
C ILE A 317 -10.74 -8.18 5.16
N GLN A 318 -11.25 -8.54 6.34
CA GLN A 318 -10.44 -8.90 7.50
C GLN A 318 -9.65 -10.18 7.25
N GLU A 319 -10.25 -11.20 6.64
CA GLU A 319 -9.55 -12.44 6.28
C GLU A 319 -8.41 -12.19 5.28
N LEU A 320 -8.66 -11.40 4.24
CA LEU A 320 -7.63 -11.04 3.26
C LEU A 320 -6.50 -10.23 3.91
N ALA A 321 -6.85 -9.25 4.75
CA ALA A 321 -5.89 -8.42 5.46
C ALA A 321 -5.02 -9.23 6.43
N LYS A 322 -5.65 -10.08 7.25
CA LYS A 322 -4.96 -10.99 8.18
C LYS A 322 -4.00 -11.91 7.44
N ARG A 323 -4.43 -12.50 6.31
CA ARG A 323 -3.58 -13.40 5.51
C ARG A 323 -2.38 -12.68 4.89
N ALA A 324 -2.61 -11.52 4.27
CA ALA A 324 -1.53 -10.70 3.71
C ALA A 324 -0.54 -10.26 4.81
N HIS A 325 -1.05 -9.85 5.97
CA HIS A 325 -0.23 -9.48 7.12
C HIS A 325 0.59 -10.66 7.66
N LYS A 326 0.01 -11.87 7.82
CA LYS A 326 0.75 -13.09 8.22
C LYS A 326 1.95 -13.35 7.28
N ILE A 327 1.76 -13.23 5.97
CA ILE A 327 2.84 -13.39 4.98
C ILE A 327 3.91 -12.32 5.14
N THR A 328 3.53 -11.05 5.31
CA THR A 328 4.50 -9.95 5.40
C THR A 328 5.21 -9.91 6.75
N THR A 329 4.58 -10.39 7.82
CA THR A 329 5.22 -10.65 9.11
C THR A 329 6.30 -11.71 8.96
N TYR A 330 6.01 -12.85 8.31
CA TYR A 330 7.03 -13.85 8.03
C TYR A 330 8.20 -13.26 7.23
N PHE A 331 7.93 -12.42 6.22
CA PHE A 331 9.00 -11.74 5.50
C PHE A 331 9.81 -10.80 6.38
N HIS A 332 9.16 -10.01 7.23
CA HIS A 332 9.85 -9.09 8.13
C HIS A 332 10.73 -9.83 9.14
N GLU A 333 10.20 -10.87 9.78
CA GLU A 333 10.91 -11.69 10.77
C GLU A 333 12.12 -12.43 10.19
N ASN A 334 12.08 -12.72 8.88
CA ASN A 334 13.18 -13.36 8.15
C ASN A 334 14.02 -12.38 7.33
N ASP A 335 13.88 -11.07 7.56
CA ASP A 335 14.60 -10.00 6.86
C ASP A 335 14.50 -10.15 5.32
N ILE A 336 13.29 -10.36 4.79
CA ILE A 336 13.01 -10.52 3.36
C ILE A 336 12.42 -9.21 2.82
N ALA A 337 13.16 -8.58 1.91
CA ALA A 337 12.66 -7.44 1.15
C ALA A 337 11.51 -7.88 0.24
N HIS A 338 10.44 -7.09 0.21
CA HIS A 338 9.22 -7.42 -0.52
C HIS A 338 8.45 -6.20 -1.05
N ASN A 339 7.68 -6.43 -2.10
CA ASN A 339 6.72 -5.48 -2.64
C ASN A 339 5.29 -6.04 -2.56
N ILE A 340 4.31 -5.14 -2.45
CA ILE A 340 2.89 -5.47 -2.59
C ILE A 340 2.28 -4.63 -3.70
N PHE A 341 1.37 -5.22 -4.45
CA PHE A 341 0.55 -4.52 -5.41
C PHE A 341 -0.90 -4.98 -5.34
N MET A 342 -1.84 -4.05 -5.35
CA MET A 342 -3.27 -4.31 -5.37
C MET A 342 -3.88 -3.69 -6.62
N CYS A 343 -4.73 -4.46 -7.30
CA CYS A 343 -5.50 -4.00 -8.45
C CYS A 343 -6.88 -4.63 -8.50
N ARG A 344 -7.72 -4.08 -9.38
CA ARG A 344 -8.97 -4.70 -9.79
C ARG A 344 -8.68 -5.65 -10.96
N GLY A 345 -9.22 -6.85 -10.93
CA GLY A 345 -8.96 -7.85 -11.96
C GLY A 345 -9.97 -8.99 -11.96
N THR A 346 -9.81 -9.95 -12.86
CA THR A 346 -10.65 -11.15 -12.90
C THR A 346 -10.40 -12.03 -11.67
N VAL A 347 -11.43 -12.74 -11.21
CA VAL A 347 -11.26 -13.76 -10.16
C VAL A 347 -10.27 -14.82 -10.66
N PHE A 348 -9.40 -15.31 -9.77
CA PHE A 348 -8.43 -16.35 -10.13
C PHE A 348 -9.14 -17.58 -10.72
N GLY A 349 -8.65 -18.05 -11.87
CA GLY A 349 -9.21 -19.19 -12.60
C GLY A 349 -10.27 -18.81 -13.64
N GLU A 350 -10.75 -17.57 -13.63
CA GLU A 350 -11.64 -17.06 -14.68
C GLU A 350 -10.86 -16.69 -15.95
N GLU A 351 -11.55 -16.74 -17.09
CA GLU A 351 -11.07 -16.21 -18.36
C GLU A 351 -10.84 -14.69 -18.28
N ARG A 352 -9.89 -14.18 -19.09
CA ARG A 352 -9.51 -12.75 -19.11
C ARG A 352 -10.69 -11.80 -19.31
N ASN A 353 -11.70 -12.21 -20.08
CA ASN A 353 -12.88 -11.42 -20.39
C ASN A 353 -14.06 -11.62 -19.42
N SER A 354 -13.86 -12.38 -18.34
CA SER A 354 -14.91 -12.62 -17.36
C SER A 354 -15.38 -11.31 -16.72
N THR A 355 -16.69 -11.19 -16.55
CA THR A 355 -17.31 -10.08 -15.81
C THR A 355 -17.20 -10.28 -14.29
N LEU A 356 -16.79 -11.48 -13.85
CA LEU A 356 -16.56 -11.79 -12.44
C LEU A 356 -15.20 -11.22 -12.01
N THR A 357 -15.22 -9.97 -11.57
CA THR A 357 -14.03 -9.26 -11.09
C THR A 357 -13.93 -9.23 -9.58
N THR A 358 -12.72 -9.00 -9.07
CA THR A 358 -12.40 -8.90 -7.65
C THR A 358 -11.23 -7.95 -7.42
N LEU A 359 -10.88 -7.74 -6.15
CA LEU A 359 -9.60 -7.17 -5.76
C LEU A 359 -8.55 -8.29 -5.72
N ARG A 360 -7.47 -8.12 -6.48
CA ARG A 360 -6.30 -9.00 -6.49
C ARG A 360 -5.17 -8.31 -5.72
N LEU A 361 -4.43 -9.07 -4.91
CA LEU A 361 -3.33 -8.61 -4.09
C LEU A 361 -2.13 -9.52 -4.33
N TYR A 362 -1.00 -8.92 -4.71
CA TYR A 362 0.24 -9.62 -5.00
C TYR A 362 1.31 -9.25 -3.99
N ILE A 363 2.15 -10.21 -3.62
CA ILE A 363 3.28 -10.04 -2.71
C ILE A 363 4.51 -10.71 -3.32
N TRP A 364 5.54 -9.94 -3.65
CA TRP A 364 6.78 -10.46 -4.23
C TRP A 364 7.92 -10.37 -3.23
N PRO A 365 8.44 -11.50 -2.71
CA PRO A 365 9.74 -11.50 -2.07
C PRO A 365 10.83 -11.29 -3.14
N ARG A 366 11.85 -10.49 -2.83
CA ARG A 366 12.87 -10.09 -3.81
C ARG A 366 14.22 -9.90 -3.15
N LYS A 367 15.29 -9.87 -3.96
CA LYS A 367 16.62 -9.49 -3.48
C LYS A 367 16.59 -8.11 -2.82
N LYS A 368 17.31 -7.97 -1.71
CA LYS A 368 17.49 -6.67 -1.04
C LYS A 368 18.21 -5.69 -1.95
N PHE A 369 17.78 -4.44 -1.88
CA PHE A 369 18.53 -3.30 -2.37
C PHE A 369 18.94 -2.44 -1.16
N ILE A 370 20.22 -2.39 -0.85
CA ILE A 370 20.79 -1.54 0.22
C ILE A 370 21.69 -0.51 -0.45
N GLY A 371 21.20 0.70 -0.67
CA GLY A 371 22.01 1.74 -1.31
C GLY A 371 23.04 2.32 -0.32
N ILE A 372 24.29 1.91 -0.42
CA ILE A 372 25.41 2.57 0.27
C ILE A 372 25.87 3.73 -0.63
N HIS A 373 25.77 4.95 -0.13
CA HIS A 373 26.30 6.12 -0.83
C HIS A 373 27.82 6.15 -0.70
N ASN A 374 28.54 5.86 -1.78
CA ASN A 374 29.99 6.03 -1.79
C ASN A 374 30.33 7.45 -2.26
N GLU A 375 30.75 8.31 -1.33
CA GLU A 375 31.09 9.72 -1.59
C GLU A 375 32.21 9.88 -2.63
N HIS A 376 33.06 8.87 -2.83
CA HIS A 376 34.22 8.96 -3.74
C HIS A 376 33.88 8.68 -5.21
N PHE A 377 32.86 7.88 -5.49
CA PHE A 377 32.54 7.44 -6.86
C PHE A 377 31.19 7.94 -7.38
N ASN A 378 30.40 8.62 -6.53
CA ASN A 378 29.04 9.05 -6.84
C ASN A 378 28.16 7.89 -7.35
N THR A 379 28.46 6.67 -6.90
CA THR A 379 27.75 5.43 -7.22
C THR A 379 27.09 4.88 -5.95
N GLU A 380 25.87 4.33 -6.10
CA GLU A 380 25.23 3.55 -5.05
C GLU A 380 25.72 2.10 -5.18
N HIS A 381 26.37 1.58 -4.15
CA HIS A 381 26.73 0.16 -4.07
C HIS A 381 25.66 -0.56 -3.26
N CYS A 382 25.22 -1.74 -3.68
CA CYS A 382 24.50 -2.64 -2.77
C CYS A 382 25.31 -3.87 -2.38
N VAL A 383 25.14 -4.24 -1.12
CA VAL A 383 25.74 -5.42 -0.53
C VAL A 383 24.63 -6.48 -0.47
N CYS A 384 24.83 -7.59 -1.18
CA CYS A 384 23.98 -8.76 -1.01
C CYS A 384 24.40 -9.52 0.26
N GLU A 385 23.47 -10.24 0.86
CA GLU A 385 23.80 -11.20 1.93
C GLU A 385 24.84 -12.21 1.44
N GLY A 386 25.89 -12.42 2.24
CA GLY A 386 27.03 -13.28 1.91
C GLY A 386 28.36 -12.54 1.69
N GLY A 387 28.38 -11.22 1.80
CA GLY A 387 29.64 -10.43 1.81
C GLY A 387 30.32 -10.29 0.44
N THR A 388 29.77 -10.88 -0.62
CA THR A 388 30.17 -10.55 -1.99
C THR A 388 29.60 -9.19 -2.37
N GLU A 389 30.47 -8.18 -2.39
CA GLU A 389 30.21 -6.91 -3.05
C GLU A 389 30.02 -7.15 -4.55
N TYR A 390 28.82 -6.82 -5.04
CA TYR A 390 28.60 -6.58 -6.45
C TYR A 390 28.13 -5.14 -6.60
N THR A 391 28.60 -4.43 -7.62
CA THR A 391 27.96 -3.19 -8.06
C THR A 391 26.59 -3.51 -8.62
N CYS A 392 25.58 -3.62 -7.77
CA CYS A 392 24.20 -3.48 -8.18
C CYS A 392 23.88 -2.00 -8.21
N ASN A 393 23.75 -1.45 -9.42
CA ASN A 393 23.14 -0.14 -9.57
C ASN A 393 21.73 -0.21 -8.97
N LYS A 394 21.22 0.90 -8.42
CA LYS A 394 19.82 1.08 -7.99
C LYS A 394 18.77 0.72 -9.05
N SER A 395 19.19 0.39 -10.25
CA SER A 395 18.49 0.74 -11.46
C SER A 395 19.06 -0.04 -12.64
N SER A 396 18.19 -0.54 -13.50
CA SER A 396 18.55 -0.53 -14.92
C SER A 396 18.57 0.91 -15.41
N GLU A 397 19.29 1.20 -16.49
CA GLU A 397 19.29 2.54 -17.09
C GLU A 397 17.86 3.01 -17.43
N GLU A 398 16.96 2.06 -17.68
CA GLU A 398 15.60 2.31 -18.12
C GLU A 398 14.60 2.50 -16.97
N PHE A 399 14.58 1.65 -15.93
CA PHE A 399 13.65 1.78 -14.79
C PHE A 399 14.15 1.08 -13.51
N ASN A 400 13.45 1.29 -12.40
CA ASN A 400 13.74 0.60 -11.13
C ASN A 400 12.64 -0.43 -10.87
N VAL A 401 12.99 -1.65 -10.47
CA VAL A 401 12.00 -2.72 -10.25
C VAL A 401 11.38 -2.62 -8.86
N ALA A 402 10.44 -1.69 -8.68
CA ALA A 402 9.62 -1.57 -7.47
C ALA A 402 8.25 -2.26 -7.66
N CYS A 403 7.27 -1.97 -6.80
CA CYS A 403 5.98 -2.66 -6.82
C CYS A 403 5.18 -2.54 -8.12
N ILE A 404 5.22 -1.38 -8.80
CA ILE A 404 4.37 -1.17 -9.97
C ILE A 404 4.98 -1.77 -11.25
N GLU A 405 6.32 -1.83 -11.32
CA GLU A 405 7.05 -2.46 -12.42
C GLU A 405 6.86 -3.98 -12.38
N LEU A 406 6.81 -4.57 -11.18
CA LEU A 406 6.35 -5.95 -10.98
C LEU A 406 4.88 -6.13 -11.38
N GLY A 407 4.05 -5.09 -11.22
CA GLY A 407 2.69 -5.06 -11.75
C GLY A 407 2.62 -4.96 -13.29
N GLY A 408 3.71 -4.60 -13.96
CA GLY A 408 3.79 -4.42 -15.40
C GLY A 408 3.59 -2.99 -15.92
N HIS A 409 3.59 -2.01 -15.01
CA HIS A 409 3.63 -0.58 -15.35
C HIS A 409 5.06 -0.06 -15.22
N LEU A 410 5.64 0.44 -16.30
CA LEU A 410 7.07 0.77 -16.40
C LEU A 410 7.26 2.28 -16.56
N PRO A 411 7.68 3.01 -15.51
CA PRO A 411 8.13 4.39 -15.60
C PRO A 411 9.54 4.43 -16.18
N ILE A 412 9.61 4.63 -17.48
CA ILE A 412 10.85 4.64 -18.24
C ILE A 412 11.50 6.02 -18.11
N LYS A 413 12.77 6.03 -17.73
CA LYS A 413 13.53 7.23 -17.38
C LYS A 413 13.97 8.04 -18.59
N GLU A 414 14.30 7.36 -19.70
CA GLU A 414 14.96 7.96 -20.86
C GLU A 414 14.23 7.61 -22.17
N GLU A 415 14.29 8.52 -23.15
CA GLU A 415 13.65 8.36 -24.46
C GLU A 415 14.12 7.11 -25.21
N ASP A 416 15.42 6.85 -25.15
CA ASP A 416 16.05 5.71 -25.83
C ASP A 416 15.47 4.38 -25.31
N GLY A 417 15.37 4.22 -24.00
CA GLY A 417 14.71 3.08 -23.37
C GLY A 417 13.23 3.01 -23.77
N TYR A 418 12.54 4.15 -23.80
CA TYR A 418 11.12 4.19 -24.14
C TYR A 418 10.83 3.71 -25.55
N HIS A 419 11.73 3.95 -26.50
CA HIS A 419 11.55 3.49 -27.88
C HIS A 419 12.08 2.08 -28.13
N LYS A 420 13.14 1.65 -27.45
CA LYS A 420 13.85 0.41 -27.76
C LYS A 420 13.43 -0.80 -26.92
N LEU A 421 12.97 -0.59 -25.68
CA LEU A 421 12.62 -1.70 -24.78
C LEU A 421 11.60 -2.66 -25.41
N THR A 422 11.95 -3.94 -25.37
CA THR A 422 11.07 -5.06 -25.71
C THR A 422 10.61 -5.76 -24.42
N GLU A 423 9.58 -6.62 -24.49
CA GLU A 423 9.20 -7.41 -23.31
C GLU A 423 10.31 -8.32 -22.80
N LYS A 424 11.19 -8.79 -23.69
CA LYS A 424 12.35 -9.60 -23.32
C LYS A 424 13.34 -8.80 -22.48
N ASP A 425 13.55 -7.53 -22.83
CA ASP A 425 14.45 -6.64 -22.07
C ASP A 425 13.85 -6.32 -20.71
N VAL A 426 12.53 -6.03 -20.67
CA VAL A 426 11.79 -5.83 -19.41
C VAL A 426 11.88 -7.05 -18.52
N ASP A 427 11.70 -8.25 -19.09
CA ASP A 427 11.82 -9.49 -18.35
C ASP A 427 13.22 -9.67 -17.76
N ALA A 428 14.27 -9.37 -18.53
CA ALA A 428 15.64 -9.43 -18.05
C ALA A 428 15.89 -8.46 -16.89
N ILE A 429 15.34 -7.24 -16.96
CA ILE A 429 15.43 -6.24 -15.89
C ILE A 429 14.67 -6.71 -14.64
N ILE A 430 13.44 -7.23 -14.78
CA ILE A 430 12.65 -7.75 -13.65
C ILE A 430 13.34 -8.97 -13.02
N ALA A 431 13.97 -9.83 -13.83
CA ALA A 431 14.66 -11.02 -13.36
C ALA A 431 15.82 -10.71 -12.38
N ASP A 432 16.41 -9.52 -12.45
CA ASP A 432 17.46 -9.11 -11.51
C ASP A 432 16.93 -9.01 -10.07
N ALA A 433 15.67 -8.64 -9.89
CA ALA A 433 15.02 -8.58 -8.58
C ALA A 433 14.76 -9.96 -7.96
N CYS A 434 14.77 -11.05 -8.74
CA CYS A 434 14.43 -12.39 -8.28
C CYS A 434 15.39 -12.91 -7.21
N LEU A 435 14.86 -13.52 -6.17
CA LEU A 435 15.66 -14.33 -5.24
C LEU A 435 16.27 -15.56 -5.95
N PRO A 436 17.38 -16.11 -5.44
CA PRO A 436 17.85 -17.42 -5.86
C PRO A 436 16.74 -18.47 -5.76
N SER A 437 16.68 -19.40 -6.72
CA SER A 437 15.57 -20.36 -6.82
C SER A 437 15.38 -21.20 -5.56
N ASP A 438 16.45 -21.60 -4.88
CA ASP A 438 16.38 -22.38 -3.64
C ASP A 438 15.80 -21.56 -2.49
N THR A 439 16.24 -20.31 -2.36
CA THR A 439 15.70 -19.35 -1.38
C THR A 439 14.20 -19.14 -1.61
N TYR A 440 13.79 -18.91 -2.87
CA TYR A 440 12.38 -18.73 -3.19
C TYR A 440 11.55 -19.99 -2.89
N ARG A 441 12.04 -21.19 -3.22
CA ARG A 441 11.36 -22.45 -2.90
C ARG A 441 11.16 -22.67 -1.40
N ASN A 442 12.16 -22.33 -0.58
CA ASN A 442 12.02 -22.40 0.88
C ASN A 442 10.94 -21.45 1.39
N ILE A 443 10.91 -20.22 0.87
CA ILE A 443 9.86 -19.24 1.20
C ILE A 443 8.50 -19.75 0.74
N GLN A 444 8.39 -20.28 -0.49
CA GLN A 444 7.15 -20.84 -1.03
C GLN A 444 6.60 -21.97 -0.12
N GLY A 445 7.48 -22.83 0.41
CA GLY A 445 7.12 -23.86 1.39
C GLY A 445 6.49 -23.26 2.65
N ALA A 446 7.16 -22.31 3.29
CA ALA A 446 6.67 -21.64 4.49
C ALA A 446 5.33 -20.91 4.26
N ILE A 447 5.18 -20.21 3.12
CA ILE A 447 3.94 -19.53 2.77
C ILE A 447 2.81 -20.52 2.48
N THR A 448 3.12 -21.68 1.90
CA THR A 448 2.14 -22.76 1.69
C THR A 448 1.59 -23.27 3.02
N GLU A 449 2.47 -23.48 4.01
CA GLU A 449 2.08 -23.89 5.37
C GLU A 449 1.18 -22.86 6.05
N ILE A 450 1.50 -21.56 5.95
CA ILE A 450 0.62 -20.47 6.42
C ILE A 450 -0.78 -20.60 5.81
N GLY A 451 -0.87 -20.87 4.51
CA GLY A 451 -2.14 -21.03 3.81
C GLY A 451 -2.95 -22.25 4.27
N VAL A 452 -2.29 -23.38 4.51
CA VAL A 452 -2.93 -24.61 5.01
C VAL A 452 -3.45 -24.42 6.44
N ALA A 453 -2.64 -23.82 7.32
CA ALA A 453 -3.04 -23.54 8.70
C ALA A 453 -4.24 -22.59 8.79
N ASP A 454 -4.28 -21.56 7.92
CA ASP A 454 -5.38 -20.61 7.87
C ASP A 454 -6.73 -21.29 7.54
N LEU A 455 -6.75 -22.30 6.67
CA LEU A 455 -7.98 -23.07 6.41
C LEU A 455 -8.45 -23.86 7.63
N GLN A 456 -7.53 -24.50 8.35
CA GLN A 456 -7.85 -25.33 9.51
C GLN A 456 -8.42 -24.50 10.67
N GLU A 457 -7.88 -23.29 10.88
CA GLU A 457 -8.44 -22.32 11.85
C GLU A 457 -9.92 -22.04 11.54
N HIS A 458 -10.27 -21.78 10.26
CA HIS A 458 -11.64 -21.46 9.87
C HIS A 458 -12.61 -22.65 10.04
N SER A 459 -12.18 -23.87 9.71
CA SER A 459 -12.99 -25.08 9.88
C SER A 459 -13.29 -25.43 11.33
N ASN A 460 -12.45 -25.01 12.28
CA ASN A 460 -12.65 -25.28 13.72
C ASN A 460 -13.48 -24.20 14.42
N THR A 461 -13.71 -23.03 13.79
CA THR A 461 -14.51 -21.93 14.34
C THR A 461 -15.93 -21.82 13.77
N GLN A 462 -16.27 -22.63 12.77
CA GLN A 462 -17.65 -22.82 12.27
C GLN A 462 -18.27 -24.04 12.92
#